data_AF-A0A653ZM69-F1
#
_entry.id   AF-A0A653ZM69-F1
#
_cell.length_a   1.000
_cell.length_b   1.000
_cell.length_c   1.000
_cell.angle_alpha   90.00
_cell.angle_beta   90.00
_cell.angle_gamma   90.00
#
_symmetry.space_group_name_H-M   'P 1'
#
loop_
_entity.id
_entity.type
_entity.pdbx_description
1 polymer ?
#
loop_
_entity_poly.entity_id
_entity_poly.type
_entity_poly.pdbx_seq_one_letter_code
_entity_poly.pdbx_strand_id
1 'polypeptide(L)' 'MRRTTLTFRLSDPAIQRDLLHEFALHQDVIVAGIISSGHPTITVETRDAPDALWDVRATVGMFDDLAEEVDH' A
#
# COMPACT_ATOMS: atom_id res chain seq x y z
N MET A 1 4.47 -0.43 20.04
CA MET A 1 4.26 -1.39 18.94
C MET A 1 5.15 -0.94 17.79
N ARG A 2 5.95 -1.83 17.19
CA ARG A 2 6.82 -1.45 16.07
C ARG A 2 5.97 -1.35 14.80
N ARG A 3 6.20 -0.30 14.01
CA ARG A 3 5.57 -0.08 12.71
C ARG A 3 6.60 -0.23 11.62
N THR A 4 6.14 -0.58 10.43
CA THR A 4 6.95 -0.67 9.22
C THR A 4 6.16 -0.10 8.05
N THR A 5 6.88 0.38 7.04
CA THR A 5 6.29 0.98 5.84
C THR A 5 6.52 0.05 4.66
N LEU A 6 5.44 -0.32 3.99
CA LEU A 6 5.48 -1.00 2.71
C LEU A 6 5.20 0.02 1.61
N THR A 7 5.98 -0.02 0.53
CA THR A 7 5.81 0.89 -0.61
C THR A 7 5.54 0.06 -1.85
N PHE A 8 4.50 0.43 -2.60
CA PHE A 8 4.13 -0.28 -3.82
C PHE A 8 4.05 0.69 -4.99
N ARG A 9 4.75 0.35 -6.07
CA ARG A 9 4.50 0.95 -7.38
C ARG A 9 3.29 0.26 -8.00
N LEU A 10 2.35 1.05 -8.48
CA LEU A 10 1.07 0.59 -9.01
C LEU A 10 1.04 0.73 -10.54
N SER A 11 0.16 -0.04 -11.18
CA SER A 11 -0.01 -0.05 -12.64
C SER A 11 -0.88 1.10 -13.16
N ASP A 12 -1.82 1.61 -12.36
CA ASP A 12 -2.78 2.65 -12.75
C ASP A 12 -3.06 3.65 -11.59
N PRO A 13 -3.09 4.98 -11.85
CA PRO A 13 -3.50 5.97 -10.86
C PRO A 13 -4.91 5.76 -10.26
N ALA A 14 -5.83 5.13 -10.98
CA ALA A 14 -7.16 4.78 -10.49
C ALA A 14 -7.08 3.79 -9.32
N ILE A 15 -6.20 2.79 -9.40
CA ILE A 15 -5.95 1.81 -8.34
C ILE A 15 -5.42 2.52 -7.08
N GLN A 16 -4.52 3.49 -7.24
CA GLN A 16 -4.01 4.26 -6.11
C GLN A 16 -5.13 4.95 -5.34
N ARG A 17 -6.07 5.58 -6.04
CA ARG A 17 -7.24 6.23 -5.43
C ARG A 17 -8.13 5.20 -4.71
N ASP A 18 -8.35 4.05 -5.33
CA ASP A 18 -9.23 3.03 -4.77
C ASP A 18 -8.58 2.38 -3.52
N LEU A 19 -7.27 2.15 -3.53
CA LEU A 19 -6.50 1.70 -2.36
C LEU A 19 -6.45 2.75 -1.24
N LEU A 20 -6.33 4.05 -1.57
CA LEU A 20 -6.42 5.11 -0.56
C LEU A 20 -7.77 5.10 0.14
N HIS A 21 -8.85 4.85 -0.60
CA HIS A 21 -10.18 4.74 -0.04
C HIS A 21 -10.34 3.47 0.81
N GLU A 22 -9.88 2.31 0.31
CA GLU A 22 -9.90 1.05 1.04
C GLU A 22 -9.16 1.19 2.37
N PHE A 23 -7.91 1.63 2.35
CA PHE A 23 -7.10 1.76 3.58
C PHE A 23 -7.62 2.83 4.54
N ALA A 24 -8.36 3.85 4.09
CA ALA A 24 -9.00 4.82 4.97
C ALA A 24 -10.11 4.20 5.85
N LEU A 25 -10.61 3.01 5.51
CA LEU A 25 -11.58 2.26 6.30
C LEU A 25 -10.94 1.49 7.48
N HIS A 26 -9.61 1.37 7.50
CA HIS A 26 -8.86 0.61 8.50
C HIS A 26 -8.18 1.55 9.51
N GLN A 27 -8.39 1.30 10.81
CA GLN A 27 -7.89 2.18 11.88
C GLN A 27 -6.39 2.01 12.19
N ASP A 28 -5.79 0.90 11.78
CA ASP A 28 -4.42 0.52 12.16
C ASP A 28 -3.36 0.85 11.11
N VAL A 29 -3.76 1.38 9.94
CA VAL A 29 -2.87 1.75 8.84
C VAL A 29 -2.78 3.25 8.67
N ILE A 30 -1.62 3.75 8.25
CA ILE A 30 -1.44 5.11 7.75
C ILE A 30 -1.09 4.98 6.28
N VAL A 31 -1.84 5.64 5.41
CA VAL A 31 -1.70 5.50 3.96
C VAL A 31 -1.44 6.84 3.29
N ALA A 32 -0.56 6.86 2.30
CA ALA A 32 -0.35 8.02 1.44
C ALA A 32 -0.11 7.61 -0.01
N GLY A 33 -0.65 8.40 -0.95
CA GLY A 33 -0.41 8.25 -2.38
C GLY A 33 0.54 9.34 -2.87
N ILE A 34 1.53 8.95 -3.66
CA ILE A 34 2.48 9.86 -4.33
C ILE A 34 2.69 9.43 -5.78
N ILE A 35 3.26 10.31 -6.59
CA ILE A 35 3.85 9.92 -7.88
C ILE A 35 5.36 9.79 -7.69
N SER A 36 5.90 8.60 -7.86
CA SER A 36 7.34 8.32 -7.75
C SER A 36 7.88 7.89 -9.10
N SER A 37 8.89 8.60 -9.60
CA SER A 37 9.52 8.32 -10.91
C SER A 37 8.52 8.20 -12.08
N GLY A 38 7.42 8.96 -12.04
CA GLY A 38 6.37 8.92 -13.08
C GLY A 38 5.33 7.81 -12.91
N HIS A 39 5.44 6.99 -11.87
CA HIS A 39 4.48 5.93 -11.57
C HIS A 39 3.61 6.28 -10.36
N PRO A 40 2.33 5.87 -10.34
CA PRO A 40 1.53 5.92 -9.13
C PRO A 40 2.16 5.01 -8.08
N THR A 41 2.29 5.50 -6.85
CA THR A 41 2.96 4.79 -5.75
C THR A 41 2.18 4.99 -4.46
N ILE A 42 1.98 3.94 -3.69
CA ILE A 42 1.31 4.01 -2.39
C ILE A 42 2.28 3.58 -1.30
N THR A 43 2.29 4.32 -0.20
CA THR A 43 2.98 3.92 1.04
C THR A 43 1.93 3.55 2.08
N VAL A 44 2.15 2.43 2.75
CA VAL A 44 1.27 1.90 3.79
C VAL A 44 2.13 1.62 5.01
N GLU A 45 1.95 2.40 6.06
CA GLU A 45 2.57 2.15 7.36
C GLU A 45 1.61 1.31 8.22
N THR A 46 2.05 0.12 8.62
CA THR A 46 1.27 -0.84 9.40
C THR A 46 2.09 -1.42 10.55
N ARG A 47 1.49 -2.34 11.31
CA ARG A 47 2.15 -3.09 12.40
C ARG A 47 3.23 -3.99 11.81
N ASP A 48 4.41 -4.01 12.43
CA ASP A 48 5.51 -4.93 12.06
C ASP A 48 5.20 -6.34 12.62
N ALA A 49 4.16 -6.97 12.05
CA ALA A 49 3.64 -8.28 12.42
C ALA A 49 3.22 -9.06 11.17
N PRO A 50 3.53 -10.36 11.05
CA PRO A 50 3.32 -11.11 9.81
C PRO A 50 1.89 -11.07 9.24
N ASP A 51 0.88 -11.09 10.11
CA ASP A 51 -0.54 -10.95 9.75
C ASP A 51 -0.83 -9.60 9.10
N ALA A 52 -0.40 -8.51 9.72
CA ALA A 52 -0.62 -7.16 9.22
C ALA A 52 0.10 -6.91 7.88
N LEU A 53 1.31 -7.46 7.72
CA LEU A 53 2.05 -7.35 6.46
C LEU A 53 1.42 -8.18 5.35
N TRP A 54 0.90 -9.36 5.68
CA TRP A 54 0.16 -10.19 4.74
C TRP A 54 -1.13 -9.50 4.29
N ASP A 55 -1.90 -8.94 5.22
CA ASP A 55 -3.16 -8.26 4.90
C ASP A 55 -2.94 -7.06 3.96
N VAL A 56 -1.90 -6.25 4.19
CA VAL A 56 -1.56 -5.14 3.28
C VAL A 56 -1.19 -5.65 1.89
N ARG A 57 -0.30 -6.65 1.80
CA ARG A 57 0.13 -7.22 0.51
C ARG A 57 -1.03 -7.88 -0.25
N ALA A 58 -1.88 -8.62 0.46
CA ALA A 58 -3.06 -9.26 -0.13
C ALA A 58 -4.07 -8.22 -0.61
N THR A 59 -4.28 -7.14 0.14
CA THR A 59 -5.16 -6.04 -0.26
C THR A 59 -4.62 -5.36 -1.51
N VAL A 60 -3.34 -4.98 -1.53
CA VAL A 60 -2.73 -4.37 -2.72
C VAL A 60 -2.83 -5.30 -3.93
N GLY A 61 -2.45 -6.57 -3.78
CA GLY A 61 -2.53 -7.55 -4.87
C GLY A 61 -3.94 -7.87 -5.35
N MET A 62 -4.98 -7.65 -4.53
CA MET A 62 -6.38 -7.79 -4.95
C MET A 62 -6.84 -6.65 -5.86
N PHE A 63 -6.32 -5.44 -5.66
CA PHE A 63 -6.63 -4.28 -6.49
C PHE A 63 -5.69 -4.17 -7.70
N ASP A 64 -4.47 -4.67 -7.59
CA ASP A 64 -3.43 -4.59 -8.63
C ASP A 64 -2.51 -5.79 -8.57
N ASP A 65 -2.76 -6.78 -9.43
CA ASP A 65 -1.93 -7.98 -9.55
C ASP A 65 -0.56 -7.69 -10.21
N LEU A 66 -0.38 -6.50 -10.75
CA LEU A 66 0.87 -5.98 -11.31
C LEU A 66 1.63 -5.06 -10.33
N ALA A 67 1.13 -4.87 -9.11
CA ALA A 67 1.82 -4.04 -8.12
C ALA A 67 3.17 -4.63 -7.74
N GLU A 68 4.18 -3.77 -7.64
CA GLU A 68 5.53 -4.14 -7.24
C GLU A 68 5.87 -3.50 -5.89
N GLU A 69 6.13 -4.32 -4.88
CA GLU A 69 6.70 -3.86 -3.61
C GLU A 69 8.14 -3.38 -3.87
N VAL A 70 8.43 -2.14 -3.51
CA VAL A 70 9.73 -1.51 -3.71
C VAL A 70 10.34 -1.14 -2.36
N ASP A 71 11.58 -1.55 -2.16
CA ASP A 71 12.37 -1.12 -1.01
C ASP A 71 12.87 0.31 -1.24
N HIS A 72 12.81 1.13 -0.19
CA HIS A 72 13.47 2.44 -0.14
C HIS A 72 14.89 2.33 0.40
#